data_AF-U3PYR0-F1
#
_entry.id   AF-U3PYR0-F1
#
_cell.length_a   1.000
_cell.length_b   1.000
_cell.length_c   1.000
_cell.angle_alpha   90.00
_cell.angle_beta   90.00
_cell.angle_gamma   90.00
#
_symmetry.space_group_name_H-M   'P 1'
#
loop_
_entity.id
_entity.type
_entity.pdbx_description
1 polymer ?
#
loop_
_entity_poly.entity_id
_entity_poly.type
_entity_poly.pdbx_seq_one_letter_code
_entity_poly.pdbx_strand_id
1 'polypeptide(L)'
;LGYDFGSEARRDSFKQLMPAYEIDNTAVPANLYDARQMADYLEQNPSEAKSLVWTLNLELTPIYAIEPVGAFGRDAYGLLQEFLAGQVEAEDSEDYVERVSIPGVLSGKTVKLFSGQVVPVIEPHNTRGIYSWKVNTLVTAALETVRATATEATEETMRRTLGSFLNRIYYDLRNLGTTSQDRALNFAATNAFQAASTFAAAVATGMELDSITVEKSPFCRLDSDCWDVKLKFFDPENSRRAKKVYRFTIDVSDTIPVTLGEVRSWS
;
A
#
# COMPACT_ATOMS: atom_id res chain seq x y z
N LEU A 1 7.40 3.62 -0.71
CA LEU A 1 7.76 4.56 -1.79
C LEU A 1 9.22 4.98 -1.61
N GLY A 2 9.86 5.47 -2.65
CA GLY A 2 11.17 6.11 -2.57
C GLY A 2 11.37 7.12 -3.68
N TYR A 3 12.55 7.73 -3.72
CA TYR A 3 12.98 8.64 -4.77
C TYR A 3 14.42 8.36 -5.17
N ASP A 4 14.77 8.73 -6.40
CA ASP A 4 16.11 8.62 -6.96
C ASP A 4 16.39 9.86 -7.84
N PHE A 5 17.66 10.26 -7.92
CA PHE A 5 18.05 11.45 -8.67
C PHE A 5 18.28 11.17 -10.17
N GLY A 6 18.52 9.91 -10.56
CA GLY A 6 18.83 9.45 -11.91
C GLY A 6 20.19 9.91 -12.45
N SER A 7 20.66 11.11 -12.07
CA SER A 7 21.90 11.70 -12.55
C SER A 7 22.59 12.56 -11.48
N GLU A 8 23.91 12.70 -11.61
CA GLU A 8 24.73 13.63 -10.82
C GLU A 8 24.21 15.07 -10.91
N ALA A 9 23.89 15.55 -12.12
CA ALA A 9 23.41 16.92 -12.32
C ALA A 9 22.10 17.21 -11.55
N ARG A 10 21.17 16.24 -11.55
CA ARG A 10 19.92 16.36 -10.79
C ARG A 10 20.18 16.34 -9.28
N ARG A 11 21.04 15.43 -8.79
CA ARG A 11 21.45 15.40 -7.38
C ARG A 11 22.06 16.73 -6.94
N ASP A 12 22.95 17.28 -7.75
CA ASP A 12 23.64 18.54 -7.44
C ASP A 12 22.70 19.75 -7.47
N SER A 13 21.64 19.72 -8.29
CA SER A 13 20.59 20.75 -8.26
C SER A 13 19.85 20.74 -6.91
N PHE A 14 19.43 19.58 -6.41
CA PHE A 14 18.83 19.48 -5.07
C PHE A 14 19.81 19.89 -3.97
N LYS A 15 21.11 19.58 -4.11
CA LYS A 15 22.16 20.03 -3.19
C LYS A 15 22.25 21.55 -3.07
N GLN A 16 22.00 22.27 -4.16
CA GLN A 16 22.06 23.73 -4.19
C GLN A 16 20.77 24.39 -3.70
N LEU A 17 19.63 23.74 -3.90
CA LEU A 17 18.31 24.30 -3.63
C LEU A 17 17.76 23.96 -2.25
N MET A 18 18.08 22.77 -1.70
CA MET A 18 17.60 22.39 -0.37
C MET A 18 18.27 23.28 0.69
N PRO A 19 17.48 23.99 1.52
CA PRO A 19 18.03 24.87 2.55
C PRO A 19 18.76 24.05 3.62
N ALA A 20 19.71 24.68 4.31
CA ALA A 20 20.33 24.07 5.49
C ALA A 20 19.25 23.70 6.52
N TYR A 21 19.47 22.58 7.20
CA TYR A 21 18.58 22.11 8.26
C TYR A 21 19.12 22.59 9.61
N GLU A 22 18.25 23.06 10.50
CA GLU A 22 18.67 23.47 11.85
C GLU A 22 18.52 22.31 12.83
N ILE A 23 19.61 21.96 13.51
CA ILE A 23 19.63 21.00 14.61
C ILE A 23 20.22 21.70 15.82
N ASP A 24 19.46 21.84 16.90
CA ASP A 24 19.90 22.51 18.14
C ASP A 24 20.53 23.89 17.90
N ASN A 25 19.87 24.75 17.11
CA ASN A 25 20.37 26.07 16.67
C ASN A 25 21.68 26.05 15.85
N THR A 26 22.07 24.89 15.31
CA THR A 26 23.22 24.75 14.41
C THR A 26 22.73 24.44 13.00
N ALA A 27 23.05 25.30 12.05
CA ALA A 27 22.77 25.07 10.64
C ALA A 27 23.72 24.00 10.07
N VAL A 28 23.17 22.86 9.66
CA VAL A 28 23.88 21.81 8.95
C VAL A 28 23.44 21.73 7.49
N PRO A 29 24.33 21.36 6.55
CA PRO A 29 23.93 21.14 5.16
C PRO A 29 22.79 20.12 5.05
N ALA A 30 21.84 20.37 4.15
CA ALA A 30 20.76 19.42 3.88
C ALA A 30 21.31 18.04 3.50
N ASN A 31 20.71 16.99 4.08
CA ASN A 31 20.95 15.62 3.68
C ASN A 31 19.89 15.19 2.65
N LEU A 32 20.29 15.18 1.38
CA LEU A 32 19.41 14.82 0.26
C LEU A 32 18.91 13.37 0.32
N TYR A 33 19.55 12.52 1.11
CA TYR A 33 19.18 11.11 1.30
C TYR A 33 18.36 10.89 2.57
N ASP A 34 18.14 11.92 3.39
CA ASP A 34 17.18 11.87 4.48
C ASP A 34 15.79 12.16 3.91
N ALA A 35 14.95 11.13 3.86
CA ALA A 35 13.61 11.22 3.29
C ALA A 35 12.71 12.22 4.04
N ARG A 36 12.98 12.53 5.32
CA ARG A 36 12.27 13.57 6.07
C ARG A 36 12.56 14.94 5.49
N GLN A 37 13.84 15.28 5.35
CA GLN A 37 14.25 16.56 4.78
C GLN A 37 13.78 16.72 3.33
N MET A 38 13.78 15.62 2.55
CA MET A 38 13.24 15.64 1.19
C MET A 38 11.72 15.86 1.19
N ALA A 39 10.97 15.16 2.05
CA ALA A 39 9.53 15.33 2.14
C ALA A 39 9.13 16.76 2.54
N ASP A 40 9.79 17.33 3.56
CA ASP A 40 9.60 18.72 4.01
C ASP A 40 9.89 19.72 2.88
N TYR A 41 10.99 19.50 2.15
CA TYR A 41 11.38 20.36 1.04
C TYR A 41 10.35 20.34 -0.10
N LEU A 42 9.85 19.15 -0.45
CA LEU A 42 8.86 18.97 -1.52
C LEU A 42 7.47 19.51 -1.14
N GLU A 43 7.10 19.49 0.13
CA GLU A 43 5.87 20.13 0.62
C GLU A 43 5.88 21.64 0.32
N GLN A 44 7.02 22.28 0.60
CA GLN A 44 7.22 23.72 0.37
C GLN A 44 7.50 24.06 -1.10
N ASN A 45 7.99 23.09 -1.88
CA ASN A 45 8.34 23.25 -3.29
C ASN A 45 7.70 22.18 -4.19
N PRO A 46 6.35 22.12 -4.32
CA PRO A 46 5.68 21.01 -5.01
C PRO A 46 6.07 20.80 -6.47
N SER A 47 6.56 21.84 -7.15
CA SER A 47 7.03 21.74 -8.53
C SER A 47 8.27 20.86 -8.68
N GLU A 48 9.09 20.74 -7.62
CA GLU A 48 10.32 19.94 -7.63
C GLU A 48 10.04 18.44 -7.50
N ALA A 49 8.83 18.03 -7.11
CA ALA A 49 8.46 16.62 -7.04
C ALA A 49 8.63 15.93 -8.40
N LYS A 50 8.32 16.61 -9.51
CA LYS A 50 8.53 16.09 -10.87
C LYS A 50 10.01 15.94 -11.24
N SER A 51 10.91 16.62 -10.53
CA SER A 51 12.35 16.54 -10.72
C SER A 51 12.96 15.28 -10.08
N LEU A 52 12.19 14.43 -9.39
CA LEU A 52 12.69 13.16 -8.87
C LEU A 52 12.19 11.98 -9.71
N VAL A 53 13.00 10.92 -9.75
CA VAL A 53 12.53 9.60 -10.17
C VAL A 53 11.86 8.96 -8.96
N TRP A 54 10.53 9.01 -8.91
CA TRP A 54 9.77 8.32 -7.86
C TRP A 54 9.82 6.83 -8.09
N THR A 55 10.08 6.06 -7.03
CA THR A 55 10.23 4.61 -7.11
C THR A 55 9.17 3.91 -6.27
N LEU A 56 8.49 2.95 -6.89
CA LEU A 56 7.71 1.95 -6.16
C LEU A 56 8.67 0.81 -5.81
N ASN A 57 8.88 0.62 -4.52
CA ASN A 57 9.78 -0.39 -3.99
C ASN A 57 8.95 -1.53 -3.39
N LEU A 58 9.31 -2.76 -3.76
CA LEU A 58 8.90 -3.94 -3.03
C LEU A 58 10.01 -4.25 -2.05
N GLU A 59 9.75 -4.03 -0.76
CA GLU A 59 10.80 -3.97 0.26
C GLU A 59 11.87 -2.95 -0.12
N LEU A 60 13.14 -3.35 -0.16
CA LEU A 60 14.27 -2.49 -0.53
C LEU A 60 14.59 -2.52 -2.03
N THR A 61 13.75 -3.15 -2.86
CA THR A 61 14.02 -3.33 -4.29
C THR A 61 13.09 -2.45 -5.13
N PRO A 62 13.63 -1.47 -5.89
CA PRO A 62 12.84 -0.74 -6.87
C PRO A 62 12.31 -1.67 -7.95
N ILE A 63 10.98 -1.71 -8.10
CA ILE A 63 10.30 -2.54 -9.12
C ILE A 63 9.72 -1.69 -10.26
N TYR A 64 9.35 -0.44 -9.97
CA TYR A 64 8.87 0.52 -10.97
C TYR A 64 9.36 1.92 -10.65
N ALA A 65 9.53 2.73 -11.69
CA ALA A 65 9.49 4.18 -11.57
C ALA A 65 8.07 4.69 -11.82
N ILE A 66 7.66 5.74 -11.12
CA ILE A 66 6.32 6.31 -11.17
C ILE A 66 6.41 7.67 -11.86
N GLU A 67 5.74 7.79 -13.00
CA GLU A 67 5.65 9.05 -13.76
C GLU A 67 4.18 9.45 -13.88
N PRO A 68 3.62 10.22 -12.93
CA PRO A 68 2.29 10.78 -13.08
C PRO A 68 2.17 11.66 -14.33
N VAL A 69 1.12 11.41 -15.14
CA VAL A 69 0.87 12.12 -16.40
C VAL A 69 -0.55 12.69 -16.47
N GLY A 70 -0.78 13.56 -17.45
CA GLY A 70 -2.09 14.18 -17.67
C GLY A 70 -2.40 15.32 -16.70
N ALA A 71 -3.67 15.74 -16.69
CA ALA A 71 -4.13 16.92 -15.94
C ALA A 71 -3.98 16.79 -14.42
N PHE A 72 -3.98 15.56 -13.90
CA PHE A 72 -3.89 15.27 -12.46
C PHE A 72 -2.46 14.96 -12.00
N GLY A 73 -1.44 15.17 -12.84
CA GLY A 73 -0.06 14.86 -12.50
C GLY A 73 0.42 15.59 -11.24
N ARG A 74 0.05 16.87 -11.08
CA ARG A 74 0.37 17.66 -9.88
C ARG A 74 -0.21 17.02 -8.62
N ASP A 75 -1.48 16.63 -8.66
CA ASP A 75 -2.18 16.06 -7.50
C ASP A 75 -1.60 14.69 -7.14
N ALA A 76 -1.26 13.87 -8.15
CA ALA A 76 -0.61 12.60 -7.95
C ALA A 76 0.80 12.76 -7.35
N TYR A 77 1.60 13.73 -7.81
CA TYR A 77 2.88 14.05 -7.16
C TYR A 77 2.70 14.54 -5.71
N GLY A 78 1.63 15.29 -5.42
CA GLY A 78 1.26 15.67 -4.06
C GLY A 78 1.05 14.44 -3.17
N LEU A 79 0.24 13.47 -3.63
CA LEU A 79 0.04 12.21 -2.91
C LEU A 79 1.34 11.42 -2.69
N LEU A 80 2.23 11.38 -3.69
CA LEU A 80 3.53 10.72 -3.54
C LEU A 80 4.39 11.40 -2.47
N GLN A 81 4.37 12.73 -2.40
CA GLN A 81 5.05 13.48 -1.34
C GLN A 81 4.41 13.20 0.03
N GLU A 82 3.09 13.24 0.15
CA GLU A 82 2.37 12.90 1.40
C GLU A 82 2.70 11.49 1.87
N PHE A 83 2.81 10.53 0.94
CA PHE A 83 3.16 9.15 1.29
C PHE A 83 4.61 9.04 1.76
N LEU A 84 5.54 9.78 1.14
CA LEU A 84 6.92 9.84 1.58
C LEU A 84 7.04 10.44 2.98
N ALA A 85 6.30 11.52 3.27
CA ALA A 85 6.22 12.14 4.59
C ALA A 85 5.66 11.18 5.64
N GLY A 86 4.54 10.51 5.35
CA GLY A 86 3.97 9.53 6.27
C GLY A 86 4.89 8.33 6.52
N GLN A 87 5.71 7.93 5.55
CA GLN A 87 6.62 6.78 5.71
C GLN A 87 7.80 7.03 6.67
N VAL A 88 8.12 8.29 6.94
CA VAL A 88 9.25 8.67 7.79
C VAL A 88 8.84 9.10 9.20
N GLU A 89 7.54 9.15 9.45
CA GLU A 89 6.98 9.26 10.79
C GLU A 89 7.42 8.09 11.68
N ALA A 90 7.36 8.30 13.00
CA ALA A 90 7.62 7.24 13.97
C ALA A 90 6.56 6.13 13.83
N GLU A 91 6.93 4.85 14.04
CA GLU A 91 6.01 3.71 13.85
C GLU A 91 4.76 3.77 14.75
N ASP A 92 4.84 4.47 15.88
CA ASP A 92 3.73 4.71 16.81
C ASP A 92 2.87 5.93 16.46
N SER A 93 3.28 6.74 15.47
CA SER A 93 2.55 7.90 14.99
C SER A 93 1.26 7.50 14.28
N GLU A 94 0.18 8.25 14.51
CA GLU A 94 -1.08 8.11 13.76
C GLU A 94 -0.95 8.52 12.29
N ASP A 95 0.18 9.11 11.90
CA ASP A 95 0.52 9.49 10.53
C ASP A 95 1.45 8.51 9.81
N TYR A 96 1.89 7.45 10.51
CA TYR A 96 2.78 6.44 9.95
C TYR A 96 2.16 5.65 8.78
N VAL A 97 2.65 5.91 7.58
CA VAL A 97 2.28 5.19 6.36
C VAL A 97 3.21 3.99 6.18
N GLU A 98 2.64 2.80 6.12
CA GLU A 98 3.42 1.57 5.96
C GLU A 98 3.11 0.79 4.67
N ARG A 99 1.95 1.04 4.06
CA ARG A 99 1.53 0.37 2.82
C ARG A 99 1.00 1.40 1.85
N VAL A 100 1.24 1.17 0.57
CA VAL A 100 0.72 2.00 -0.52
C VAL A 100 0.19 1.14 -1.65
N SER A 101 -0.76 1.67 -2.41
CA SER A 101 -1.19 1.13 -3.71
C SER A 101 -1.12 2.23 -4.75
N ILE A 102 -0.60 1.88 -5.93
CA ILE A 102 -0.37 2.83 -7.03
C ILE A 102 -0.82 2.16 -8.33
N PRO A 103 -2.06 2.40 -8.79
CA PRO A 103 -2.49 1.99 -10.11
C PRO A 103 -1.77 2.82 -11.19
N GLY A 104 -1.37 2.17 -12.27
CA GLY A 104 -0.71 2.83 -13.38
C GLY A 104 -0.61 1.92 -14.60
N VAL A 105 -0.45 2.53 -15.77
CA VAL A 105 -0.25 1.81 -17.04
C VAL A 105 1.26 1.73 -17.31
N LEU A 106 1.75 0.60 -17.81
CA LEU A 106 3.12 0.50 -18.30
C LEU A 106 3.30 1.38 -19.53
N SER A 107 4.19 2.37 -19.46
CA SER A 107 4.41 3.31 -20.57
C SER A 107 5.22 2.73 -21.73
N GLY A 108 5.83 1.56 -21.53
CA GLY A 108 6.85 0.99 -22.41
C GLY A 108 8.23 1.66 -22.29
N LYS A 109 8.37 2.71 -21.47
CA LYS A 109 9.64 3.35 -21.15
C LYS A 109 10.33 2.64 -19.98
N THR A 110 11.64 2.84 -19.88
CA THR A 110 12.45 2.47 -18.72
C THR A 110 13.27 3.67 -18.27
N VAL A 111 13.59 3.75 -16.99
CA VAL A 111 14.53 4.73 -16.44
C VAL A 111 15.71 4.02 -15.79
N LYS A 112 16.91 4.58 -15.96
CA LYS A 112 18.12 4.15 -15.25
C LYS A 112 18.21 4.95 -13.95
N LEU A 113 18.18 4.27 -12.82
CA LEU A 113 18.37 4.84 -11.49
C LEU A 113 19.84 5.24 -11.29
N PHE A 114 20.11 6.03 -10.27
CA PHE A 114 21.47 6.46 -9.91
C PHE A 114 22.40 5.27 -9.65
N SER A 115 21.88 4.18 -9.08
CA SER A 115 22.60 2.91 -8.89
C SER A 115 23.02 2.21 -10.19
N GLY A 116 22.45 2.62 -11.32
CA GLY A 116 22.59 1.99 -12.62
C GLY A 116 21.54 0.91 -12.92
N GLN A 117 20.72 0.53 -11.95
CA GLN A 117 19.57 -0.36 -12.16
C GLN A 117 18.58 0.28 -13.14
N VAL A 118 18.05 -0.52 -14.06
CA VAL A 118 17.03 -0.07 -15.02
C VAL A 118 15.68 -0.64 -14.61
N VAL A 119 14.68 0.21 -14.44
CA VAL A 119 13.32 -0.18 -14.04
C VAL A 119 12.27 0.33 -15.03
N PRO A 120 11.17 -0.41 -15.25
CA PRO A 120 10.06 0.03 -16.08
C PRO A 120 9.31 1.21 -15.43
N VAL A 121 8.71 2.06 -16.27
CA VAL A 121 7.92 3.23 -15.83
C VAL A 121 6.43 2.92 -15.88
N ILE A 122 5.74 3.16 -14.77
CA ILE A 122 4.28 3.19 -14.70
C ILE A 122 3.77 4.63 -14.73
N GLU A 123 2.64 4.84 -15.40
CA GLU A 123 2.00 6.13 -15.56
C GLU A 123 0.64 6.15 -14.85
N PRO A 124 0.55 6.73 -13.64
CA PRO A 124 -0.73 7.09 -13.03
C PRO A 124 -1.37 8.26 -13.79
N HIS A 125 -2.60 8.06 -14.31
CA HIS A 125 -3.33 9.07 -15.08
C HIS A 125 -4.27 9.93 -14.22
N ASN A 126 -4.55 9.49 -12.99
CA ASN A 126 -5.42 10.17 -12.03
C ASN A 126 -5.02 9.76 -10.61
N THR A 127 -5.66 10.36 -9.61
CA THR A 127 -5.41 10.11 -8.18
C THR A 127 -6.23 8.95 -7.60
N ARG A 128 -7.21 8.41 -8.34
CA ARG A 128 -8.10 7.36 -7.84
C ARG A 128 -7.34 6.04 -7.72
N GLY A 129 -7.55 5.35 -6.61
CA GLY A 129 -6.86 4.09 -6.31
C GLY A 129 -5.43 4.28 -5.82
N ILE A 130 -4.90 5.51 -5.79
CA ILE A 130 -3.64 5.82 -5.11
C ILE A 130 -3.98 5.94 -3.62
N TYR A 131 -3.66 4.91 -2.84
CA TYR A 131 -3.95 4.87 -1.40
C TYR A 131 -2.68 4.64 -0.59
N SER A 132 -2.67 5.19 0.61
CA SER A 132 -1.76 4.82 1.69
C SER A 132 -2.56 4.24 2.85
N TRP A 133 -1.94 3.34 3.61
CA TRP A 133 -2.53 2.80 4.83
C TRP A 133 -1.57 2.90 6.00
N LYS A 134 -2.19 3.16 7.15
CA LYS A 134 -1.56 3.23 8.45
C LYS A 134 -2.12 2.07 9.27
N VAL A 135 -1.41 0.94 9.35
CA VAL A 135 -2.01 -0.30 9.89
C VAL A 135 -2.39 -0.18 11.35
N ASN A 136 -1.65 0.62 12.13
CA ASN A 136 -2.04 0.97 13.49
C ASN A 136 -3.46 1.56 13.57
N THR A 137 -3.80 2.52 12.70
CA THR A 137 -5.14 3.12 12.65
C THR A 137 -6.21 2.15 12.14
N LEU A 138 -5.88 1.30 11.14
CA LEU A 138 -6.80 0.28 10.64
C LEU A 138 -7.15 -0.76 11.70
N VAL A 139 -6.14 -1.20 12.47
CA VAL A 139 -6.33 -2.14 13.57
C VAL A 139 -7.20 -1.51 14.65
N THR A 140 -6.93 -0.27 15.04
CA THR A 140 -7.74 0.46 16.03
C THR A 140 -9.19 0.61 15.56
N ALA A 141 -9.43 1.08 14.33
CA ALA A 141 -10.78 1.23 13.78
C ALA A 141 -11.54 -0.11 13.71
N ALA A 142 -10.85 -1.20 13.36
CA ALA A 142 -11.46 -2.52 13.33
C ALA A 142 -11.83 -3.02 14.74
N LEU A 143 -10.99 -2.78 15.76
CA LEU A 143 -11.26 -3.14 17.15
C LEU A 143 -12.47 -2.40 17.73
N GLU A 144 -12.67 -1.14 17.34
CA GLU A 144 -13.84 -0.35 17.77
C GLU A 144 -15.17 -1.02 17.39
N THR A 145 -15.22 -1.71 16.25
CA THR A 145 -16.45 -2.38 15.78
C THR A 145 -16.86 -3.60 16.63
N VAL A 146 -15.92 -4.16 17.40
CA VAL A 146 -16.08 -5.39 18.19
C VAL A 146 -15.88 -5.14 19.69
N ARG A 147 -15.71 -3.87 20.08
CA ARG A 147 -15.40 -3.42 21.44
C ARG A 147 -16.48 -3.78 22.48
N ALA A 148 -17.75 -3.78 22.07
CA ALA A 148 -18.87 -4.11 22.97
C ALA A 148 -18.80 -5.52 23.55
N THR A 149 -17.99 -6.41 22.97
CA THR A 149 -17.85 -7.82 23.34
C THR A 149 -16.49 -8.18 23.94
N ALA A 150 -15.56 -7.23 24.10
CA ALA A 150 -14.17 -7.52 24.47
C ALA A 150 -13.79 -6.99 25.86
N THR A 151 -13.02 -7.76 26.62
CA THR A 151 -12.26 -7.28 27.80
C THR A 151 -10.91 -6.70 27.38
N GLU A 152 -10.23 -5.94 28.22
CA GLU A 152 -8.91 -5.35 27.91
C GLU A 152 -7.88 -6.39 27.45
N ALA A 153 -7.79 -7.55 28.13
CA ALA A 153 -6.89 -8.64 27.72
C ALA A 153 -7.26 -9.26 26.36
N THR A 154 -8.55 -9.25 26.02
CA THR A 154 -9.05 -9.72 24.73
C THR A 154 -8.70 -8.72 23.63
N GLU A 155 -8.76 -7.42 23.93
CA GLU A 155 -8.42 -6.35 22.98
C GLU A 155 -6.94 -6.40 22.56
N GLU A 156 -6.02 -6.59 23.50
CA GLU A 156 -4.59 -6.72 23.18
C GLU A 156 -4.31 -7.94 22.29
N THR A 157 -4.95 -9.07 22.61
CA THR A 157 -4.85 -10.29 21.79
C THR A 157 -5.40 -10.06 20.39
N MET A 158 -6.56 -9.43 20.27
CA MET A 158 -7.19 -9.11 18.98
C MET A 158 -6.36 -8.12 18.16
N ARG A 159 -5.76 -7.12 18.81
CA ARG A 159 -4.84 -6.16 18.18
C ARG A 159 -3.67 -6.90 17.52
N ARG A 160 -3.05 -7.82 18.26
CA ARG A 160 -1.95 -8.63 17.76
C ARG A 160 -2.38 -9.55 16.61
N THR A 161 -3.51 -10.25 16.75
CA THR A 161 -3.99 -11.18 15.71
C THR A 161 -4.40 -10.44 14.44
N LEU A 162 -5.06 -9.29 14.55
CA LEU A 162 -5.43 -8.48 13.39
C LEU A 162 -4.20 -7.85 12.71
N GLY A 163 -3.24 -7.36 13.49
CA GLY A 163 -1.95 -6.89 12.96
C GLY A 163 -1.20 -8.01 12.23
N SER A 164 -1.16 -9.22 12.81
CA SER A 164 -0.57 -10.40 12.16
C SER A 164 -1.30 -10.77 10.86
N PHE A 165 -2.63 -10.73 10.86
CA PHE A 165 -3.45 -10.97 9.66
C PHE A 165 -3.15 -9.98 8.54
N LEU A 166 -3.15 -8.67 8.83
CA LEU A 166 -2.90 -7.64 7.83
C LEU A 166 -1.47 -7.71 7.28
N ASN A 167 -0.49 -8.00 8.15
CA ASN A 167 0.88 -8.27 7.73
C ASN A 167 0.97 -9.50 6.83
N ARG A 168 0.37 -10.61 7.23
CA ARG A 168 0.38 -11.85 6.44
C ARG A 168 -0.29 -11.66 5.08
N ILE A 169 -1.41 -10.94 5.00
CA ILE A 169 -2.04 -10.59 3.72
C ILE A 169 -1.06 -9.85 2.82
N TYR A 170 -0.30 -8.88 3.34
CA TYR A 170 0.70 -8.18 2.54
C TYR A 170 1.80 -9.14 2.05
N TYR A 171 2.43 -9.91 2.95
CA TYR A 171 3.56 -10.78 2.59
C TYR A 171 3.16 -11.94 1.66
N ASP A 172 1.97 -12.50 1.82
CA ASP A 172 1.47 -13.61 1.00
C ASP A 172 1.02 -13.15 -0.39
N LEU A 173 0.55 -11.91 -0.54
CA LEU A 173 -0.05 -11.42 -1.79
C LEU A 173 0.84 -10.50 -2.61
N ARG A 174 1.86 -9.86 -2.02
CA ARG A 174 2.71 -8.89 -2.72
C ARG A 174 3.39 -9.53 -3.94
N ASN A 175 3.26 -8.88 -5.08
CA ASN A 175 3.85 -9.32 -6.34
C ASN A 175 4.04 -8.13 -7.30
N LEU A 176 4.54 -8.37 -8.51
CA LEU A 176 4.84 -7.30 -9.48
C LEU A 176 3.60 -6.62 -10.09
N GLY A 177 2.39 -7.16 -9.93
CA GLY A 177 1.15 -6.54 -10.39
C GLY A 177 1.00 -6.48 -11.91
N THR A 178 1.69 -7.33 -12.67
CA THR A 178 1.69 -7.26 -14.15
C THR A 178 0.58 -8.11 -14.76
N THR A 179 0.45 -9.37 -14.35
CA THR A 179 -0.60 -10.26 -14.83
C THR A 179 -1.95 -9.91 -14.19
N SER A 180 -3.05 -10.35 -14.79
CA SER A 180 -4.38 -10.11 -14.21
C SER A 180 -4.54 -10.77 -12.84
N GLN A 181 -3.99 -11.97 -12.66
CA GLN A 181 -3.99 -12.66 -11.37
C GLN A 181 -3.18 -11.89 -10.33
N ASP A 182 -2.00 -11.39 -10.70
CA ASP A 182 -1.14 -10.55 -9.86
C ASP A 182 -1.85 -9.26 -9.41
N ARG A 183 -2.52 -8.58 -10.34
CA ARG A 183 -3.35 -7.40 -10.03
C ARG A 183 -4.48 -7.75 -9.08
N ALA A 184 -5.13 -8.89 -9.27
CA ALA A 184 -6.21 -9.34 -8.39
C ALA A 184 -5.69 -9.65 -6.97
N LEU A 185 -4.52 -10.28 -6.85
CA LEU A 185 -3.84 -10.53 -5.57
C LEU A 185 -3.46 -9.22 -4.86
N ASN A 186 -2.82 -8.29 -5.57
CA ASN A 186 -2.44 -6.99 -5.01
C ASN A 186 -3.68 -6.17 -4.58
N PHE A 187 -4.74 -6.17 -5.41
CA PHE A 187 -5.99 -5.48 -5.06
C PHE A 187 -6.77 -6.18 -3.95
N ALA A 188 -6.64 -7.51 -3.80
CA ALA A 188 -7.20 -8.21 -2.66
C ALA A 188 -6.59 -7.75 -1.34
N ALA A 189 -5.30 -7.42 -1.31
CA ALA A 189 -4.67 -6.80 -0.15
C ALA A 189 -5.29 -5.43 0.14
N THR A 190 -5.42 -4.56 -0.88
CA THR A 190 -6.13 -3.27 -0.77
C THR A 190 -7.54 -3.44 -0.19
N ASN A 191 -8.31 -4.38 -0.73
CA ASN A 191 -9.67 -4.65 -0.28
C ASN A 191 -9.70 -5.18 1.16
N ALA A 192 -8.71 -5.99 1.56
CA ALA A 192 -8.60 -6.47 2.93
C ALA A 192 -8.28 -5.35 3.93
N PHE A 193 -7.43 -4.39 3.57
CA PHE A 193 -7.20 -3.19 4.38
C PHE A 193 -8.47 -2.33 4.49
N GLN A 194 -9.18 -2.12 3.40
CA GLN A 194 -10.45 -1.37 3.36
C GLN A 194 -11.57 -2.07 4.16
N ALA A 195 -11.61 -3.41 4.13
CA ALA A 195 -12.63 -4.22 4.79
C ALA A 195 -12.16 -4.85 6.11
N ALA A 196 -11.14 -4.28 6.77
CA ALA A 196 -10.55 -4.85 7.99
C ALA A 196 -11.60 -5.15 9.09
N SER A 197 -12.59 -4.27 9.24
CA SER A 197 -13.71 -4.45 10.18
C SER A 197 -14.58 -5.67 9.88
N THR A 198 -14.70 -6.09 8.61
CA THR A 198 -15.46 -7.30 8.22
C THR A 198 -14.81 -8.57 8.76
N PHE A 199 -13.48 -8.56 8.88
CA PHE A 199 -12.70 -9.70 9.39
C PHE A 199 -12.51 -9.65 10.91
N ALA A 200 -12.71 -8.48 11.53
CA ALA A 200 -12.62 -8.30 12.98
C ALA A 200 -13.51 -9.29 13.74
N ALA A 201 -14.71 -9.58 13.22
CA ALA A 201 -15.61 -10.58 13.81
C ALA A 201 -15.02 -12.01 13.82
N ALA A 202 -14.34 -12.44 12.75
CA ALA A 202 -13.70 -13.76 12.73
C ALA A 202 -12.55 -13.82 13.74
N VAL A 203 -11.70 -12.79 13.75
CA VAL A 203 -10.57 -12.64 14.68
C VAL A 203 -11.06 -12.59 16.12
N ALA A 204 -12.15 -11.87 16.41
CA ALA A 204 -12.76 -11.80 17.74
C ALA A 204 -13.25 -13.15 18.26
N THR A 205 -13.53 -14.11 17.37
CA THR A 205 -13.91 -15.47 17.77
C THR A 205 -12.72 -16.43 17.90
N GLY A 206 -11.49 -15.91 17.94
CA GLY A 206 -10.26 -16.69 18.07
C GLY A 206 -9.81 -17.38 16.78
N MET A 207 -10.34 -16.97 15.62
CA MET A 207 -9.91 -17.55 14.35
C MET A 207 -8.71 -16.80 13.75
N GLU A 208 -7.84 -17.55 13.07
CA GLU A 208 -6.68 -17.05 12.34
C GLU A 208 -6.78 -17.39 10.85
N LEU A 209 -6.05 -16.66 10.02
CA LEU A 209 -5.98 -16.92 8.58
C LEU A 209 -5.28 -18.26 8.31
N ASP A 210 -5.95 -19.16 7.58
CA ASP A 210 -5.46 -20.46 7.13
C ASP A 210 -4.76 -20.30 5.77
N SER A 211 -5.52 -19.86 4.77
CA SER A 211 -5.08 -19.77 3.38
C SER A 211 -5.80 -18.67 2.61
N ILE A 212 -5.12 -18.17 1.58
CA ILE A 212 -5.67 -17.26 0.57
C ILE A 212 -5.64 -17.99 -0.77
N THR A 213 -6.76 -18.03 -1.47
CA THR A 213 -6.84 -18.62 -2.80
C THR A 213 -7.48 -17.65 -3.78
N VAL A 214 -6.94 -17.59 -4.98
CA VAL A 214 -7.42 -16.72 -6.06
C VAL A 214 -7.61 -17.54 -7.31
N GLU A 215 -8.82 -17.50 -7.85
CA GLU A 215 -9.22 -18.27 -9.03
C GLU A 215 -10.03 -17.39 -9.98
N LYS A 216 -10.04 -17.73 -11.26
CA LYS A 216 -10.81 -16.98 -12.25
C LYS A 216 -12.30 -17.12 -11.94
N SER A 217 -13.01 -16.01 -11.86
CA SER A 217 -14.42 -16.02 -11.52
C SER A 217 -15.28 -16.41 -12.72
N PRO A 218 -16.26 -17.31 -12.56
CA PRO A 218 -17.31 -17.50 -13.55
C PRO A 218 -18.33 -16.35 -13.53
N PHE A 219 -18.28 -15.48 -12.51
CA PHE A 219 -19.18 -14.36 -12.31
C PHE A 219 -18.63 -13.09 -12.96
N CYS A 220 -18.58 -13.08 -14.29
CA CYS A 220 -18.08 -11.96 -15.08
C CYS A 220 -19.03 -11.59 -16.22
N ARG A 221 -19.06 -10.30 -16.56
CA ARG A 221 -19.64 -9.87 -17.83
C ARG A 221 -18.73 -10.29 -18.98
N LEU A 222 -19.30 -10.38 -20.18
CA LEU A 222 -18.50 -10.47 -21.40
C LEU A 222 -17.58 -9.22 -21.42
N ASP A 223 -16.27 -9.42 -21.53
CA ASP A 223 -15.20 -8.40 -21.46
C ASP A 223 -14.71 -7.97 -20.06
N SER A 224 -15.20 -8.57 -18.98
CA SER A 224 -14.59 -8.41 -17.64
C SER A 224 -13.44 -9.38 -17.41
N ASP A 225 -12.55 -9.04 -16.49
CA ASP A 225 -11.45 -9.89 -16.02
C ASP A 225 -11.55 -10.07 -14.51
N CYS A 226 -12.50 -10.90 -14.09
CA CYS A 226 -12.78 -11.08 -12.67
C CYS A 226 -12.21 -12.35 -12.06
N TRP A 227 -11.85 -12.20 -10.79
CA TRP A 227 -11.17 -13.18 -9.96
C TRP A 227 -11.91 -13.30 -8.63
N ASP A 228 -12.23 -14.53 -8.25
CA ASP A 228 -12.77 -14.84 -6.93
C ASP A 228 -11.60 -15.01 -5.97
N VAL A 229 -11.61 -14.23 -4.89
CA VAL A 229 -10.63 -14.32 -3.80
C VAL A 229 -11.31 -14.91 -2.59
N LYS A 230 -10.73 -15.97 -2.04
CA LYS A 230 -11.22 -16.66 -0.85
C LYS A 230 -10.20 -16.58 0.27
N LEU A 231 -10.61 -15.97 1.38
CA LEU A 231 -9.87 -15.97 2.65
C LEU A 231 -10.48 -17.02 3.56
N LYS A 232 -9.69 -18.02 3.94
CA LYS A 232 -10.13 -19.11 4.80
C LYS A 232 -9.53 -18.91 6.19
N PHE A 233 -10.36 -19.01 7.21
CA PHE A 233 -9.98 -18.87 8.61
C PHE A 233 -10.22 -20.18 9.35
N PHE A 234 -9.37 -20.49 10.32
CA PHE A 234 -9.46 -21.67 11.17
C PHE A 234 -9.25 -21.31 12.63
N ASP A 235 -9.68 -22.19 13.53
CA ASP A 235 -9.47 -22.06 14.97
C ASP A 235 -8.23 -22.90 15.35
N PRO A 236 -7.13 -22.28 15.79
CA PRO A 236 -5.90 -22.98 16.13
C PRO A 236 -6.03 -23.80 17.42
N GLU A 237 -6.95 -23.45 18.32
CA GLU A 237 -7.18 -24.17 19.59
C GLU A 237 -8.19 -25.31 19.44
N ASN A 238 -9.08 -25.22 18.43
CA ASN A 238 -10.10 -26.24 18.17
C ASN A 238 -10.14 -26.68 16.70
N SER A 239 -9.36 -27.71 16.38
CA SER A 239 -9.31 -28.33 15.05
C SER A 239 -10.64 -28.95 14.56
N ARG A 240 -11.63 -29.14 15.45
CA ARG A 240 -12.96 -29.66 15.08
C ARG A 240 -13.94 -28.56 14.69
N ARG A 241 -13.62 -27.30 14.97
CA ARG A 241 -14.47 -26.17 14.59
C ARG A 241 -14.42 -25.97 13.07
N ALA A 242 -15.58 -25.72 12.47
CA ALA A 242 -15.68 -25.47 11.04
C ALA A 242 -14.86 -24.21 10.66
N LYS A 243 -14.18 -24.29 9.52
CA LYS A 243 -13.41 -23.17 8.97
C LYS A 243 -14.37 -22.11 8.42
N LYS A 244 -14.09 -20.83 8.65
CA LYS A 244 -14.88 -19.73 8.08
C LYS A 244 -14.27 -19.30 6.76
N VAL A 245 -15.08 -19.16 5.70
CA VAL A 245 -14.62 -18.67 4.40
C VAL A 245 -15.26 -17.33 4.12
N TYR A 246 -14.46 -16.38 3.65
CA TYR A 246 -14.91 -15.12 3.06
C TYR A 246 -14.54 -15.12 1.59
N ARG A 247 -15.49 -14.78 0.72
CA ARG A 247 -15.27 -14.66 -0.72
C ARG A 247 -15.75 -13.32 -1.23
N PHE A 248 -14.91 -12.67 -2.01
CA PHE A 248 -15.26 -11.50 -2.81
C PHE A 248 -14.70 -11.65 -4.22
N THR A 249 -15.33 -10.98 -5.17
CA THR A 249 -14.94 -11.04 -6.59
C THR A 249 -14.36 -9.68 -6.96
N ILE A 250 -13.22 -9.67 -7.64
CA ILE A 250 -12.53 -8.45 -8.09
C ILE A 250 -12.49 -8.45 -9.61
N ASP A 251 -12.89 -7.37 -10.26
CA ASP A 251 -12.65 -7.13 -11.69
C ASP A 251 -11.39 -6.27 -11.87
N VAL A 252 -10.42 -6.80 -12.62
CA VAL A 252 -9.14 -6.13 -12.94
C VAL A 252 -9.05 -5.75 -14.42
N SER A 253 -10.18 -5.64 -15.12
CA SER A 253 -10.22 -5.25 -16.53
C SER A 253 -9.76 -3.80 -16.77
N ASP A 254 -9.97 -2.93 -15.79
CA ASP A 254 -9.51 -1.53 -15.80
C ASP A 254 -8.25 -1.35 -14.93
N THR A 255 -7.57 -0.23 -15.11
CA THR A 255 -6.38 0.20 -14.37
C THR A 255 -6.67 0.33 -12.88
N ILE A 256 -7.89 0.73 -12.51
CA ILE A 256 -8.37 0.77 -11.14
C ILE A 256 -9.31 -0.42 -10.96
N PRO A 257 -8.89 -1.50 -10.28
CA PRO A 257 -9.75 -2.64 -10.06
C PRO A 257 -10.96 -2.28 -9.19
N VAL A 258 -12.01 -3.08 -9.31
CA VAL A 258 -13.26 -2.90 -8.55
C VAL A 258 -13.73 -4.19 -7.91
N THR A 259 -14.26 -4.10 -6.70
CA THR A 259 -14.94 -5.23 -6.03
C THR A 259 -16.36 -5.36 -6.57
N LEU A 260 -16.75 -6.57 -6.96
CA LEU A 260 -18.08 -6.89 -7.48
C LEU A 260 -18.96 -7.52 -6.38
N GLY A 261 -20.10 -6.88 -6.11
CA GLY A 261 -21.07 -7.37 -5.14
C GLY A 261 -20.60 -7.29 -3.69
N GLU A 262 -21.31 -7.99 -2.81
CA GLU A 262 -21.01 -8.04 -1.37
C GLU A 262 -20.08 -9.23 -1.04
N VAL A 263 -19.29 -9.06 0.02
CA VAL A 263 -18.50 -10.16 0.59
C VAL A 263 -19.45 -11.27 1.05
N ARG A 264 -19.27 -12.47 0.50
CA ARG A 264 -20.00 -13.67 0.90
C ARG A 264 -19.23 -14.39 1.99
N SER A 265 -19.91 -14.92 3.00
CA SER A 265 -19.26 -15.71 4.06
C SER A 265 -20.05 -16.96 4.42
N TRP A 266 -19.35 -18.06 4.73
CA TRP A 266 -19.96 -19.34 5.14
C TRP A 266 -18.98 -20.18 5.99
N SER A 267 -19.47 -21.27 6.57
CA SER A 267 -18.73 -22.23 7.40
C SER A 267 -18.85 -23.65 6.84
#